data_AF-A0A1Q6EGJ8-F1
#
_entry.id   AF-A0A1Q6EGJ8-F1
#
_cell.length_a   1.000
_cell.length_b   1.000
_cell.length_c   1.000
_cell.angle_alpha   90.00
_cell.angle_beta   90.00
_cell.angle_gamma   90.00
#
_symmetry.space_group_name_H-M   'P 1'
#
loop_
_entity.id
_entity.type
_entity.pdbx_description
1 polymer ?
#
loop_
_entity_poly.entity_id
_entity_poly.type
_entity_poly.pdbx_seq_one_letter_code
_entity_poly.pdbx_strand_id
1 'polypeptide(L)'
;MQAAPSPQQTSVRVENVTSLKGLIQEIESQTSYRISYQGNLADNVPVKIAKSTKSVSQLLDEALRGTGITYIIRQNNIILTRAAALTDTVTFLLFSPMYGSIENWKNIIAIISKRTGILFYDFS
;
A
#
# COMPACT_ATOMS: atom_id res chain seq x y z
N MET A 1 -16.04 -30.52 18.13
CA MET A 1 -16.40 -29.20 17.57
C MET A 1 -15.10 -28.49 17.24
N GLN A 2 -14.81 -28.20 15.98
CA GLN A 2 -13.62 -27.42 15.60
C GLN A 2 -13.97 -25.94 15.78
N ALA A 3 -13.22 -25.23 16.64
CA ALA A 3 -13.38 -23.79 16.78
C ALA A 3 -13.07 -23.13 15.43
N ALA A 4 -13.95 -22.23 14.98
CA ALA A 4 -13.63 -21.39 13.82
C ALA A 4 -12.33 -20.62 14.13
N PRO A 5 -11.41 -20.48 13.15
CA PRO A 5 -10.23 -19.64 13.35
C PRO A 5 -10.71 -18.24 13.75
N SER A 6 -10.26 -17.77 14.92
CA SER A 6 -10.62 -16.44 15.42
C SER A 6 -10.33 -15.41 14.33
N PRO A 7 -11.28 -14.52 13.98
CA PRO A 7 -11.00 -13.47 13.02
C PRO A 7 -9.81 -12.67 13.54
N GLN A 8 -8.76 -12.56 12.72
CA GLN A 8 -7.56 -11.85 13.12
C GLN A 8 -7.90 -10.43 13.51
N GLN A 9 -7.35 -9.97 14.64
CA GLN A 9 -7.45 -8.58 15.04
C GLN A 9 -6.72 -7.74 14.00
N THR A 10 -7.50 -7.08 13.15
CA THR A 10 -7.01 -6.22 12.06
C THR A 10 -7.11 -4.76 12.41
N SER A 11 -7.70 -4.42 13.57
CA SER A 11 -7.78 -3.05 14.07
C SER A 11 -6.68 -2.79 15.09
N VAL A 12 -6.05 -1.63 14.97
CA VAL A 12 -4.97 -1.17 15.84
C VAL A 12 -5.35 0.18 16.40
N ARG A 13 -5.18 0.34 17.70
CA ARG A 13 -5.33 1.61 18.38
C ARG A 13 -4.00 2.33 18.39
N VAL A 14 -3.93 3.48 17.74
CA VAL A 14 -2.76 4.34 17.73
C VAL A 14 -3.04 5.57 18.60
N GLU A 15 -2.07 5.97 19.40
CA GLU A 15 -2.19 7.17 20.26
C GLU A 15 -1.59 8.40 19.55
N ASN A 16 -0.29 8.39 19.26
CA ASN A 16 0.33 9.40 18.43
C ASN A 16 1.59 8.81 17.80
N VAL A 17 1.57 8.63 16.49
CA VAL A 17 2.68 7.99 15.78
C VAL A 17 3.31 8.98 14.80
N THR A 18 4.60 9.25 15.02
CA THR A 18 5.38 10.25 14.30
C THR A 18 6.40 9.65 13.33
N SER A 19 6.62 8.33 13.38
CA SER A 19 7.53 7.61 12.49
C SER A 19 6.92 6.30 12.00
N LEU A 20 7.27 5.90 10.76
CA LEU A 20 6.80 4.64 10.19
C LEU A 20 7.23 3.45 11.06
N LYS A 21 8.45 3.49 11.61
CA LYS A 21 8.94 2.50 12.56
C LYS A 21 8.07 2.39 13.81
N GLY A 22 7.63 3.52 14.37
CA GLY A 22 6.68 3.52 15.49
C GLY A 22 5.34 2.90 15.12
N LEU A 23 4.83 3.16 13.91
CA LEU A 23 3.59 2.56 13.44
C LEU A 23 3.71 1.05 13.30
N ILE A 24 4.83 0.58 12.74
CA ILE A 24 5.12 -0.84 12.58
C ILE A 24 5.09 -1.54 13.95
N GLN A 25 5.75 -0.97 14.95
CA GLN A 25 5.77 -1.52 16.30
C GLN A 25 4.37 -1.60 16.92
N GLU A 26 3.51 -0.60 16.72
CA GLU A 26 2.14 -0.60 17.22
C GLU A 26 1.26 -1.66 16.55
N ILE A 27 1.45 -1.87 15.24
CA ILE A 27 0.74 -2.91 14.50
C ILE A 27 1.19 -4.29 14.97
N GLU A 28 2.50 -4.53 15.09
CA GLU A 28 3.02 -5.84 15.52
C GLU A 28 2.74 -6.16 16.99
N SER A 29 2.54 -5.16 17.85
CA SER A 29 2.22 -5.37 19.27
C SER A 29 0.76 -5.74 19.50
N GLN A 30 -0.15 -5.22 18.66
CA GLN A 30 -1.60 -5.42 18.82
C GLN A 30 -2.19 -6.46 17.87
N THR A 31 -1.46 -6.87 16.84
CA THR A 31 -1.95 -7.82 15.83
C THR A 31 -0.99 -8.98 15.66
N SER A 32 -1.43 -10.02 14.96
CA SER A 32 -0.57 -11.13 14.58
C SER A 32 0.25 -10.85 13.31
N TYR A 33 0.17 -9.66 12.74
CA TYR A 33 0.94 -9.32 11.54
C TYR A 33 2.44 -9.22 11.85
N ARG A 34 3.26 -9.61 10.88
CA ARG A 34 4.70 -9.38 10.85
C ARG A 34 5.04 -8.49 9.68
N ILE A 35 5.75 -7.40 9.93
CA ILE A 35 6.07 -6.41 8.89
C ILE A 35 7.53 -6.56 8.50
N SER A 36 7.77 -6.89 7.23
CA SER A 36 9.10 -7.11 6.67
C SER A 36 9.42 -6.02 5.64
N TYR A 37 10.66 -5.54 5.64
CA TYR A 37 11.17 -4.56 4.68
C TYR A 37 12.68 -4.69 4.50
N GLN A 38 13.19 -4.19 3.36
CA GLN A 38 14.63 -4.26 3.06
C GLN A 38 15.38 -2.99 3.49
N GLY A 39 16.54 -3.18 4.10
CA GLY A 39 17.44 -2.10 4.51
C GLY A 39 16.77 -1.07 5.42
N ASN A 40 17.08 0.20 5.19
CA ASN A 40 16.66 1.31 6.06
C ASN A 40 15.34 1.95 5.60
N LEU A 41 14.45 1.17 4.95
CA LEU A 41 13.23 1.69 4.30
C LEU A 41 12.35 2.48 5.26
N ALA A 42 12.29 2.07 6.54
CA ALA A 42 11.41 2.66 7.55
C ALA A 42 12.10 3.65 8.52
N ASP A 43 13.43 3.75 8.53
CA ASP A 43 14.15 4.43 9.62
C ASP A 43 14.00 5.97 9.60
N ASN A 44 13.82 6.58 8.43
CA ASN A 44 13.73 8.04 8.28
C ASN A 44 12.43 8.48 7.59
N VAL A 45 11.36 7.72 7.76
CA VAL A 45 10.06 8.05 7.18
C VAL A 45 9.20 8.72 8.25
N PRO A 46 9.07 10.06 8.23
CA PRO A 46 8.14 10.74 9.11
C PRO A 46 6.71 10.39 8.69
N VAL A 47 5.90 9.98 9.65
CA VAL A 47 4.45 9.77 9.45
C VAL A 47 3.71 10.62 10.46
N LYS A 48 2.47 10.98 10.16
CA LYS A 48 1.63 11.71 11.10
C LYS A 48 0.29 11.02 11.17
N ILE A 49 0.15 10.12 12.13
CA ILE A 49 -1.12 9.43 12.39
C ILE A 49 -1.69 9.97 13.70
N ALA A 50 -2.84 10.60 13.62
CA ALA A 50 -3.58 11.07 14.78
C ALA A 50 -4.17 9.89 15.56
N LYS A 51 -4.43 10.13 16.85
CA LYS A 51 -5.08 9.17 17.74
C LYS A 51 -6.35 8.61 17.10
N SER A 52 -6.36 7.31 16.87
CA SER A 52 -7.50 6.64 16.23
C SER A 52 -7.44 5.13 16.44
N THR A 53 -8.57 4.47 16.25
CA THR A 53 -8.64 3.01 16.13
C THR A 53 -9.09 2.72 14.70
N LYS A 54 -8.20 2.14 13.90
CA LYS A 54 -8.43 1.89 12.46
C LYS A 54 -7.89 0.52 12.08
N SER A 55 -8.28 0.04 10.90
CA SER A 55 -7.67 -1.18 10.36
C SER A 55 -6.20 -0.96 10.01
N VAL A 56 -5.41 -2.03 10.03
CA VAL A 56 -3.99 -2.03 9.65
C VAL A 56 -3.81 -1.44 8.25
N SER A 57 -4.65 -1.84 7.28
CA SER A 57 -4.63 -1.29 5.92
C SER A 57 -4.84 0.23 5.92
N GLN A 58 -5.84 0.74 6.64
CA GLN A 58 -6.10 2.19 6.70
C GLN A 58 -4.95 2.97 7.33
N LEU A 59 -4.33 2.42 8.38
CA LEU A 59 -3.18 3.04 9.02
C LEU A 59 -1.96 3.07 8.09
N LEU A 60 -1.72 1.99 7.36
CA LEU A 60 -0.64 1.92 6.37
C LEU A 60 -0.91 2.84 5.18
N ASP A 61 -2.14 2.90 4.67
CA ASP A 61 -2.52 3.81 3.58
C ASP A 61 -2.26 5.27 3.97
N GLU A 62 -2.66 5.67 5.19
CA GLU A 62 -2.46 7.03 5.68
C GLU A 62 -0.97 7.35 5.93
N ALA A 63 -0.23 6.40 6.50
CA ALA A 63 1.17 6.58 6.86
C ALA A 63 2.11 6.59 5.65
N LEU A 64 1.81 5.77 4.64
CA LEU A 64 2.66 5.60 3.46
C LEU A 64 2.32 6.58 2.34
N ARG A 65 1.22 7.32 2.46
CA ARG A 65 0.81 8.33 1.48
C ARG A 65 1.91 9.37 1.26
N GLY A 66 2.33 9.53 0.00
CA GLY A 66 3.36 10.49 -0.38
C GLY A 66 4.79 10.10 0.01
N THR A 67 5.00 8.91 0.59
CA THR A 67 6.35 8.41 0.96
C THR A 67 7.04 7.65 -0.17
N GLY A 68 6.30 7.28 -1.22
CA GLY A 68 6.78 6.37 -2.27
C GLY A 68 6.98 4.94 -1.77
N ILE A 69 6.39 4.57 -0.63
CA ILE A 69 6.41 3.21 -0.08
C ILE A 69 5.02 2.62 -0.27
N THR A 70 4.97 1.36 -0.66
CA THR A 70 3.75 0.57 -0.79
C THR A 70 3.86 -0.68 0.05
N TYR A 71 2.72 -1.32 0.32
CA TYR A 71 2.67 -2.57 1.07
C TYR A 71 1.86 -3.63 0.35
N ILE A 72 2.18 -4.89 0.65
CA ILE A 72 1.40 -6.05 0.23
C ILE A 72 1.14 -6.91 1.46
N ILE A 73 -0.12 -7.30 1.67
CA ILE A 73 -0.50 -8.24 2.72
C ILE A 73 -0.54 -9.65 2.11
N ARG A 74 0.28 -10.55 2.66
CA ARG A 74 0.36 -11.97 2.31
C ARG A 74 0.17 -12.78 3.58
N GLN A 75 -1.02 -13.36 3.76
CA GLN A 75 -1.37 -14.11 4.97
C GLN A 75 -1.16 -13.25 6.23
N ASN A 76 -0.17 -13.56 7.05
CA ASN A 76 0.24 -12.79 8.24
C ASN A 76 1.44 -11.87 8.04
N ASN A 77 2.01 -11.83 6.84
CA ASN A 77 3.17 -10.99 6.57
C ASN A 77 2.75 -9.77 5.75
N ILE A 78 3.23 -8.61 6.15
CA ILE A 78 3.08 -7.35 5.43
C ILE A 78 4.46 -6.98 4.91
N ILE A 79 4.60 -6.89 3.60
CA ILE A 79 5.88 -6.57 2.96
C ILE A 79 5.81 -5.11 2.56
N LEU A 80 6.68 -4.27 3.13
CA LEU A 80 6.85 -2.89 2.67
C LEU A 80 7.93 -2.85 1.59
N THR A 81 7.66 -2.12 0.52
CA THR A 81 8.58 -1.97 -0.60
C THR A 81 8.53 -0.54 -1.07
N ARG A 82 9.70 0.01 -1.43
CA ARG A 82 9.72 1.29 -2.13
C ARG A 82 9.09 1.06 -3.49
N ALA A 83 7.99 1.73 -3.77
CA ALA A 83 7.56 1.90 -5.14
C ALA A 83 8.72 2.62 -5.83
N ALA A 84 9.47 1.91 -6.68
CA ALA A 84 10.31 2.57 -7.67
C ALA A 84 9.40 3.60 -8.32
N ALA A 85 9.83 4.86 -8.38
CA ALA A 85 9.03 5.98 -8.85
C ALA A 85 8.60 5.75 -10.30
N LEU A 86 7.60 4.88 -10.49
CA LEU A 86 6.73 4.83 -11.63
C LEU A 86 5.70 5.90 -11.32
N THR A 87 6.13 7.14 -11.53
CA THR A 87 5.34 8.35 -11.48
C THR A 87 3.96 8.06 -12.08
N ASP A 88 2.96 7.93 -11.21
CA ASP A 88 1.50 7.99 -11.44
C ASP A 88 0.84 7.24 -12.62
N THR A 89 1.55 6.46 -13.42
CA THR A 89 1.00 5.94 -14.70
C THR A 89 0.84 4.43 -14.75
N VAL A 90 1.64 3.66 -14.01
CA VAL A 90 1.54 2.18 -14.03
C VAL A 90 0.58 1.66 -12.97
N THR A 91 0.45 2.38 -11.85
CA THR A 91 -0.51 2.09 -10.78
C THR A 91 -1.95 2.16 -11.30
N PHE A 92 -2.26 3.13 -12.18
CA PHE A 92 -3.57 3.24 -12.84
C PHE A 92 -3.91 2.01 -13.70
N LEU A 93 -2.90 1.40 -14.33
CA LEU A 93 -3.07 0.24 -15.22
C LEU A 93 -3.26 -1.07 -14.44
N LEU A 94 -2.63 -1.22 -13.26
CA LEU A 94 -2.70 -2.45 -12.46
C LEU A 94 -4.00 -2.56 -11.63
N PHE A 95 -4.70 -1.45 -11.36
CA PHE A 95 -5.96 -1.40 -10.61
C PHE A 95 -7.20 -1.11 -11.48
N SER A 96 -7.14 -1.42 -12.79
CA SER A 96 -8.17 -1.06 -13.77
C SER A 96 -9.47 -1.91 -13.87
N PRO A 97 -9.87 -2.86 -12.99
CA PRO A 97 -11.20 -3.47 -13.14
C PRO A 97 -12.35 -2.62 -12.57
N MET A 98 -12.12 -1.41 -12.01
CA MET A 98 -13.17 -0.59 -11.39
C MET A 98 -13.73 0.58 -12.22
N TYR A 99 -13.20 0.88 -13.41
CA TYR A 99 -13.79 1.91 -14.27
C TYR A 99 -14.33 1.28 -15.55
N GLY A 100 -15.66 1.23 -15.64
CA GLY A 100 -16.38 0.64 -16.76
C GLY A 100 -16.12 1.33 -18.10
N SER A 101 -16.38 0.55 -19.15
CA SER A 101 -16.43 0.86 -20.59
C SER A 101 -15.10 0.90 -21.35
N ILE A 102 -14.94 -0.10 -22.21
CA ILE A 102 -13.75 -0.48 -23.00
C ILE A 102 -13.45 0.51 -24.16
N GLU A 103 -14.09 1.68 -24.19
CA GLU A 103 -13.96 2.60 -25.33
C GLU A 103 -12.91 3.69 -25.10
N ASN A 104 -12.53 3.97 -23.84
CA ASN A 104 -11.62 5.08 -23.50
C ASN A 104 -10.16 4.64 -23.22
N TRP A 105 -9.84 3.35 -23.29
CA TRP A 105 -8.50 2.85 -22.93
C TRP A 105 -7.43 3.29 -23.92
N LYS A 106 -7.75 3.37 -25.22
CA LYS A 106 -6.80 3.79 -26.27
C LYS A 106 -6.30 5.22 -26.05
N ASN A 107 -7.19 6.13 -25.62
CA ASN A 107 -6.82 7.51 -25.30
C ASN A 107 -5.91 7.58 -24.07
N ILE A 108 -6.17 6.76 -23.06
CA ILE A 108 -5.34 6.70 -21.85
C ILE A 108 -3.93 6.21 -22.19
N ILE A 109 -3.81 5.14 -22.99
CA ILE A 109 -2.51 4.62 -23.45
C ILE A 109 -1.75 5.66 -24.28
N ALA A 110 -2.43 6.38 -25.18
CA ALA A 110 -1.81 7.43 -25.98
C ALA A 110 -1.28 8.61 -25.13
N ILE A 111 -2.02 9.01 -24.09
CA ILE A 111 -1.59 10.07 -23.16
C ILE A 111 -0.36 9.63 -22.36
N ILE A 112 -0.33 8.37 -21.91
CA ILE A 112 0.80 7.81 -21.16
C ILE A 112 2.03 7.74 -22.05
N SER A 113 1.91 7.17 -23.25
CA SER A 113 3.04 7.04 -24.18
C SER A 113 3.68 8.39 -24.53
N LYS A 114 2.88 9.44 -24.73
CA LYS A 114 3.39 10.80 -24.99
C LYS A 114 4.10 11.43 -23.78
N ARG A 115 3.70 11.09 -22.55
CA ARG A 115 4.31 11.67 -21.32
C ARG A 115 5.53 10.89 -20.85
N THR A 116 5.58 9.59 -21.07
CA THR A 116 6.63 8.71 -20.53
C THR A 116 7.61 8.21 -21.58
N GLY A 117 7.28 8.33 -22.87
CA GLY A 117 8.07 7.76 -23.97
C GLY A 117 7.99 6.23 -24.07
N ILE A 118 7.13 5.59 -23.26
CA ILE A 118 6.94 4.13 -23.25
C ILE A 118 6.00 3.74 -24.40
N LEU A 119 6.45 2.81 -25.25
CA LEU A 119 5.63 2.22 -26.30
C LEU A 119 4.95 0.96 -25.76
N PHE A 120 3.62 1.01 -25.65
CA PHE A 120 2.82 -0.16 -25.32
C PHE A 120 2.49 -0.87 -26.64
N TYR A 121 3.06 -2.06 -26.84
CA TYR A 121 2.73 -2.89 -28.00
C TYR A 121 1.37 -3.56 -27.75
N ASP A 122 0.42 -3.35 -28.67
CA ASP A 122 -0.89 -4.00 -28.65
C ASP A 122 -0.71 -5.52 -28.49
N PHE A 123 -1.29 -6.09 -27.42
CA PHE A 123 -1.52 -7.52 -27.32
C PHE A 123 -2.75 -7.82 -28.17
N SER A 124 -2.51 -8.17 -29.44
CA SER A 124 -3.53 -8.69 -30.37
C SER A 124 -4.21 -9.95 -29.85
#